data_AF-A0A377K525-F1
#
_entry.id   AF-A0A377K525-F1
#
_cell.length_a   1.000
_cell.length_b   1.000
_cell.length_c   1.000
_cell.angle_alpha   90.00
_cell.angle_beta   90.00
_cell.angle_gamma   90.00
#
_symmetry.space_group_name_H-M   'P 1'
#
loop_
_entity.id
_entity.type
_entity.pdbx_description
1 polymer ?
#
loop_
_entity_poly.entity_id
_entity_poly.type
_entity_poly.pdbx_seq_one_letter_code
_entity_poly.pdbx_strand_id
1 'polypeptide(L)'
;MLIVNLDTHRPLVLLPGRDQRTLATWFRKYPEIQVVSRDRSGVYATAAREGAPQARQVADRWHLLKSIGDEPERMMYRHMPLIRLVVRELSLNKSPEPEISVPVASLRRPERLKQQTRKKRHQHWTEVMALHNKGCSFREISRITGLSRVTVSRWVRSGTFPEMSTRPPKRGLLDPWREWLKEQRESGNYNASRIWREMVAQGGTGSETIVRDTVAKMA
;
A
#
# COMPACT_ATOMS: atom_id res chain seq x y z
N MET A 1 -6.64 1.53 -27.20
CA MET A 1 -7.32 1.28 -25.92
C MET A 1 -7.62 -0.21 -25.78
N LEU A 2 -7.34 -0.85 -24.65
CA LEU A 2 -7.63 -2.27 -24.45
C LEU A 2 -9.02 -2.45 -23.80
N ILE A 3 -9.82 -3.37 -24.33
CA ILE A 3 -11.07 -3.81 -23.73
C ILE A 3 -10.87 -5.24 -23.25
N VAL A 4 -11.30 -5.51 -22.03
CA VAL A 4 -11.11 -6.78 -21.34
C VAL A 4 -12.47 -7.30 -20.90
N ASN A 5 -12.68 -8.60 -21.04
CA ASN A 5 -13.88 -9.26 -20.53
C ASN A 5 -13.82 -9.29 -18.99
N LEU A 6 -14.90 -8.85 -18.33
CA LEU A 6 -14.92 -8.68 -16.88
C LEU A 6 -14.91 -10.00 -16.10
N ASP A 7 -15.45 -11.07 -16.67
CA ASP A 7 -15.58 -12.36 -15.98
C ASP A 7 -14.32 -13.22 -16.16
N THR A 8 -13.77 -13.23 -17.37
CA THR A 8 -12.63 -14.09 -17.74
C THR A 8 -11.28 -13.40 -17.62
N HIS A 9 -11.27 -12.07 -17.44
CA HIS A 9 -10.08 -11.22 -17.43
C HIS A 9 -9.22 -11.32 -18.71
N ARG A 10 -9.80 -11.79 -19.81
CA ARG A 10 -9.10 -11.92 -21.09
C ARG A 10 -9.28 -10.66 -21.95
N PRO A 11 -8.23 -10.19 -22.64
CA PRO A 11 -8.36 -9.15 -23.65
C PRO A 11 -9.38 -9.56 -24.72
N LEU A 12 -10.36 -8.68 -24.97
CA LEU A 12 -11.32 -8.84 -26.06
C LEU A 12 -10.85 -8.14 -27.33
N VAL A 13 -10.35 -6.91 -27.19
CA VAL A 13 -9.88 -6.12 -28.33
C VAL A 13 -8.86 -5.07 -27.90
N LEU A 14 -7.92 -4.78 -28.78
CA LEU A 14 -7.09 -3.59 -28.72
C LEU A 14 -7.53 -2.61 -29.81
N LEU A 15 -8.17 -1.52 -29.42
CA LEU A 15 -8.58 -0.44 -30.32
C LEU A 15 -7.39 0.45 -30.72
N PRO A 16 -7.34 0.95 -31.96
CA PRO A 16 -6.23 1.76 -32.48
C PRO A 16 -6.12 3.14 -31.81
N GLY A 17 -7.17 3.59 -31.11
CA GLY A 17 -7.22 4.88 -30.43
C GLY A 17 -7.78 4.79 -29.01
N ARG A 18 -7.92 5.96 -28.37
CA ARG A 18 -8.61 6.15 -27.08
C ARG A 18 -9.72 7.21 -27.16
N ASP A 19 -10.09 7.59 -28.37
CA ASP A 19 -11.10 8.60 -28.61
C ASP A 19 -12.52 8.05 -28.37
N GLN A 20 -13.45 8.97 -28.09
CA GLN A 20 -14.84 8.65 -27.78
C GLN A 20 -15.52 7.91 -28.94
N ARG A 21 -15.30 8.36 -30.19
CA ARG A 21 -16.02 7.88 -31.37
C ARG A 21 -15.68 6.43 -31.67
N THR A 22 -14.39 6.08 -31.65
CA THR A 22 -13.91 4.70 -31.85
C THR A 22 -14.51 3.77 -30.81
N LEU A 23 -14.52 4.18 -29.54
CA LEU A 23 -15.07 3.36 -28.46
C LEU A 23 -16.59 3.21 -28.56
N ALA A 24 -17.33 4.28 -28.80
CA ALA A 24 -18.79 4.23 -28.95
C ALA A 24 -19.19 3.35 -30.14
N THR A 25 -18.45 3.43 -31.25
CA THR A 25 -18.66 2.58 -32.43
C THR A 25 -18.43 1.11 -32.12
N TRP A 26 -17.41 0.78 -31.31
CA TRP A 26 -17.18 -0.59 -30.88
C TRP A 26 -18.32 -1.10 -29.99
N PHE A 27 -18.77 -0.32 -29.01
CA PHE A 27 -19.87 -0.70 -28.13
C PHE A 27 -21.18 -1.01 -28.89
N ARG A 28 -21.51 -0.26 -29.95
CA ARG A 28 -22.71 -0.51 -30.77
C ARG A 28 -22.74 -1.86 -31.45
N LYS A 29 -21.57 -2.50 -31.67
CA LYS A 29 -21.50 -3.83 -32.25
C LYS A 29 -21.91 -4.93 -31.28
N TYR A 30 -21.99 -4.63 -29.98
CA TYR A 30 -22.23 -5.59 -28.91
C TYR A 30 -23.35 -5.11 -28.00
N PRO A 31 -24.61 -5.11 -28.48
CA PRO A 31 -25.76 -4.67 -27.68
C PRO A 31 -26.00 -5.55 -26.43
N GLU A 32 -25.46 -6.76 -26.39
CA GLU A 32 -25.52 -7.68 -25.26
C GLU A 32 -24.70 -7.25 -24.05
N ILE A 33 -23.83 -6.24 -24.18
CA ILE A 33 -23.05 -5.71 -23.05
C ILE A 33 -24.02 -5.09 -22.03
N GLN A 34 -24.04 -5.65 -20.82
CA GLN A 34 -24.89 -5.18 -19.72
C GLN A 34 -24.14 -4.32 -18.70
N VAL A 35 -22.82 -4.47 -18.59
CA VAL A 35 -21.99 -3.76 -17.61
C VAL A 35 -20.72 -3.25 -18.26
N VAL A 36 -20.42 -1.97 -18.07
CA VAL A 36 -19.16 -1.35 -18.48
C VAL A 36 -18.43 -0.89 -17.23
N SER A 37 -17.37 -1.61 -16.87
CA SER A 37 -16.43 -1.20 -15.84
C SER A 37 -15.34 -0.34 -16.47
N ARG A 38 -15.19 0.90 -15.97
CA ARG A 38 -14.26 1.88 -16.55
C ARG A 38 -13.56 2.73 -15.50
N ASP A 39 -12.49 3.38 -15.93
CA ASP A 39 -11.86 4.46 -15.16
C ASP A 39 -12.75 5.70 -15.07
N ARG A 40 -12.30 6.75 -14.38
CA ARG A 40 -13.07 8.01 -14.23
C ARG A 40 -12.95 8.96 -15.44
N SER A 41 -12.46 8.51 -16.58
CA SER A 41 -12.35 9.33 -17.80
C SER A 41 -13.73 9.74 -18.32
N GLY A 42 -13.93 11.04 -18.52
CA GLY A 42 -15.14 11.58 -19.13
C GLY A 42 -15.36 11.04 -20.54
N VAL A 43 -14.28 10.84 -21.31
CA VAL A 43 -14.31 10.33 -22.69
C VAL A 43 -14.95 8.93 -22.73
N TYR A 44 -14.58 8.05 -21.79
CA TYR A 44 -15.13 6.70 -21.75
C TYR A 44 -16.55 6.67 -21.20
N ALA A 45 -16.87 7.56 -20.25
CA ALA A 45 -18.22 7.70 -19.74
C ALA A 45 -19.21 8.11 -20.84
N THR A 46 -18.82 9.07 -21.69
CA THR A 46 -19.64 9.52 -22.82
C THR A 46 -19.73 8.44 -23.89
N ALA A 47 -18.61 7.80 -24.25
CA ALA A 47 -18.60 6.72 -25.23
C ALA A 47 -19.48 5.53 -24.83
N ALA A 48 -19.46 5.14 -23.55
CA ALA A 48 -20.32 4.08 -23.03
C ALA A 48 -21.80 4.51 -23.07
N ARG A 49 -22.11 5.76 -22.71
CA ARG A 49 -23.48 6.28 -22.77
C ARG A 49 -24.04 6.33 -24.19
N GLU A 50 -23.22 6.68 -25.18
CA GLU A 50 -23.63 6.78 -26.58
C GLU A 50 -23.61 5.45 -27.33
N GLY A 51 -22.72 4.53 -26.93
CA GLY A 51 -22.47 3.28 -27.65
C GLY A 51 -23.14 2.06 -27.02
N ALA A 52 -23.38 2.08 -25.71
CA ALA A 52 -24.09 1.03 -24.97
C ALA A 52 -24.97 1.68 -23.86
N PRO A 53 -26.00 2.46 -24.23
CA PRO A 53 -26.88 3.12 -23.26
C PRO A 53 -27.60 2.14 -22.31
N GLN A 54 -27.82 0.90 -22.75
CA GLN A 54 -28.37 -0.18 -21.95
C GLN A 54 -27.42 -0.68 -20.86
N ALA A 55 -26.11 -0.45 -21.01
CA ALA A 55 -25.11 -0.98 -20.10
C ALA A 55 -24.96 -0.11 -18.86
N ARG A 56 -24.98 -0.73 -17.68
CA ARG A 56 -24.70 -0.04 -16.41
C ARG A 56 -23.22 0.28 -16.30
N GLN A 57 -22.90 1.56 -16.15
CA GLN A 57 -21.54 2.01 -15.92
C GLN A 57 -21.15 1.85 -14.46
N VAL A 58 -20.02 1.18 -14.20
CA VAL A 58 -19.46 1.00 -12.85
C VAL A 58 -18.00 1.46 -12.84
N ALA A 59 -17.55 1.91 -11.67
CA ALA A 59 -16.15 2.27 -11.48
C ALA A 59 -15.29 1.00 -11.47
N ASP A 60 -14.13 1.05 -12.13
CA ASP A 60 -13.23 -0.09 -12.11
C ASP A 60 -12.70 -0.39 -10.70
N ARG A 61 -12.29 -1.65 -10.53
CA ARG A 61 -11.82 -2.20 -9.24
C ARG A 61 -10.66 -1.40 -8.66
N TRP A 62 -9.76 -0.91 -9.49
CA TRP A 62 -8.60 -0.16 -9.01
C TRP A 62 -9.04 1.16 -8.38
N HIS A 63 -9.97 1.89 -9.00
CA HIS A 63 -10.50 3.13 -8.45
C HIS A 63 -11.27 2.92 -7.13
N LEU A 64 -12.01 1.81 -7.01
CA LEU A 64 -12.68 1.46 -5.76
C LEU A 64 -11.68 1.17 -4.65
N LEU A 65 -10.71 0.29 -4.89
CA LEU A 65 -9.68 -0.06 -3.91
C LEU A 65 -8.82 1.14 -3.51
N LYS A 66 -8.46 1.98 -4.49
CA LYS A 66 -7.72 3.21 -4.24
C LYS A 66 -8.52 4.18 -3.38
N SER A 67 -9.81 4.38 -3.67
CA SER A 67 -10.66 5.28 -2.88
C SER A 67 -10.83 4.79 -1.44
N ILE A 68 -10.98 3.48 -1.24
CA ILE A 68 -11.06 2.88 0.10
C ILE A 68 -9.77 3.08 0.90
N GLY A 69 -8.60 3.11 0.25
CA GLY A 69 -7.33 3.42 0.92
C GLY A 69 -7.14 4.92 1.18
N ASP A 70 -7.35 5.74 0.15
CA ASP A 70 -7.05 7.17 0.17
C ASP A 70 -7.97 7.94 1.12
N GLU A 71 -9.25 7.55 1.26
CA GLU A 71 -10.25 8.35 1.98
C GLU A 71 -10.10 8.25 3.51
N PRO A 72 -9.93 7.06 4.13
CA PRO A 72 -9.58 6.94 5.54
C PRO A 72 -8.25 7.62 5.86
N GLU A 73 -7.26 7.50 4.96
CA GLU A 73 -5.97 8.19 5.10
C GLU A 73 -6.17 9.71 5.16
N ARG A 74 -6.97 10.28 4.24
CA ARG A 74 -7.31 11.71 4.25
C ARG A 74 -8.09 12.12 5.50
N MET A 75 -9.03 11.30 5.96
CA MET A 75 -9.79 11.54 7.18
C MET A 75 -8.87 11.59 8.40
N MET A 76 -7.94 10.62 8.53
CA MET A 76 -6.93 10.61 9.58
C MET A 76 -6.06 11.86 9.51
N TYR A 77 -5.60 12.26 8.32
CA TYR A 77 -4.80 13.48 8.18
C TYR A 77 -5.58 14.75 8.55
N ARG A 78 -6.88 14.83 8.22
CA ARG A 78 -7.74 15.96 8.61
C ARG A 78 -7.84 16.10 10.13
N HIS A 79 -7.95 14.98 10.83
CA HIS A 79 -8.09 14.94 12.29
C HIS A 79 -6.75 14.77 13.03
N MET A 80 -5.62 14.72 12.31
CA MET A 80 -4.30 14.51 12.90
C MET A 80 -3.92 15.53 14.00
N PRO A 81 -4.34 16.81 13.93
CA PRO A 81 -4.16 17.73 15.06
C PRO A 81 -4.85 17.26 16.34
N LEU A 82 -6.10 16.80 16.25
CA LEU A 82 -6.88 16.29 17.39
C LEU A 82 -6.32 14.96 17.90
N ILE A 83 -6.00 14.03 16.98
CA ILE A 83 -5.35 12.75 17.33
C ILE A 83 -4.08 13.00 18.13
N ARG A 84 -3.28 14.02 17.76
CA ARG A 84 -2.07 14.38 18.51
C ARG A 84 -2.34 15.03 19.85
N LEU A 85 -3.38 15.86 19.98
CA LEU A 85 -3.79 16.40 21.27
C LEU A 85 -4.07 15.24 22.24
N VAL A 86 -4.92 14.30 21.82
CA VAL A 86 -5.28 13.11 22.59
C VAL A 86 -4.05 12.25 22.89
N VAL A 87 -3.19 11.97 21.90
CA VAL A 87 -1.96 11.20 22.12
C VAL A 87 -1.04 11.90 23.12
N ARG A 88 -0.93 13.22 23.08
CA ARG A 88 -0.10 13.98 24.04
C ARG A 88 -0.67 13.88 25.46
N GLU A 89 -1.98 14.04 25.62
CA GLU A 89 -2.66 13.86 26.91
C GLU A 89 -2.49 12.43 27.44
N LEU A 90 -2.62 11.41 26.59
CA LEU A 90 -2.41 10.01 26.95
C LEU A 90 -0.93 9.69 27.27
N SER A 91 0.02 10.31 26.57
CA SER A 91 1.46 10.11 26.80
C SER A 91 1.97 10.79 28.07
N LEU A 92 1.36 11.89 28.51
CA LEU A 92 1.69 12.52 29.81
C LEU A 92 1.37 11.59 30.99
N ASN A 93 0.48 10.61 30.80
CA ASN A 93 0.14 9.58 31.77
C ASN A 93 0.99 8.30 31.67
N LYS A 94 1.98 8.25 30.76
CA LYS A 94 2.86 7.10 30.59
C LYS A 94 4.27 7.45 31.05
N SER A 95 4.74 6.81 32.12
CA SER A 95 6.14 6.89 32.55
C SER A 95 7.06 6.42 31.40
N PRO A 96 8.23 7.05 31.17
CA PRO A 96 9.07 6.70 30.02
C PRO A 96 9.62 5.29 30.19
N GLU A 97 9.27 4.42 29.25
CA GLU A 97 9.89 3.11 29.09
C GLU A 97 11.20 3.31 28.30
N PRO A 98 12.32 2.71 28.74
CA PRO A 98 13.63 3.01 28.17
C PRO A 98 13.72 2.57 26.69
N GLU A 99 13.98 3.52 25.80
CA GLU A 99 14.28 3.23 24.39
C GLU A 99 15.62 2.50 24.28
N ILE A 100 15.58 1.21 23.99
CA ILE A 100 16.76 0.41 23.67
C ILE A 100 17.25 0.83 22.27
N SER A 101 18.31 1.63 22.23
CA SER A 101 18.97 2.06 20.99
C SER A 101 19.86 0.94 20.44
N VAL A 102 19.33 0.18 19.47
CA VAL A 102 20.14 -0.84 18.77
C VAL A 102 21.11 -0.15 17.78
N PRO A 103 22.42 -0.44 17.81
CA PRO A 103 23.41 0.17 16.92
C PRO A 103 23.15 -0.17 15.45
N VAL A 104 23.28 0.84 14.57
CA VAL A 104 23.03 0.78 13.10
C VAL A 104 23.87 -0.28 12.36
N ALA A 105 24.92 -0.82 12.98
CA ALA A 105 25.86 -1.75 12.36
C ALA A 105 25.27 -3.14 12.04
N SER A 106 24.17 -3.56 12.68
CA SER A 106 23.60 -4.91 12.53
C SER A 106 22.47 -5.04 11.51
N LEU A 107 22.12 -3.98 10.79
CA LEU A 107 20.92 -3.97 9.94
C LEU A 107 21.09 -4.74 8.62
N ARG A 108 20.15 -5.63 8.33
CA ARG A 108 20.06 -6.41 7.08
C ARG A 108 19.83 -5.47 5.89
N ARG A 109 20.23 -5.86 4.67
CA ARG A 109 20.13 -5.04 3.43
C ARG A 109 18.75 -4.37 3.21
N PRO A 110 17.59 -5.02 3.46
CA PRO A 110 16.28 -4.38 3.33
C PRO A 110 16.04 -3.25 4.34
N GLU A 111 16.56 -3.37 5.55
CA GLU A 111 16.42 -2.38 6.62
C GLU A 111 17.25 -1.13 6.30
N ARG A 112 18.45 -1.31 5.74
CA ARG A 112 19.29 -0.21 5.24
C ARG A 112 18.58 0.57 4.14
N LEU A 113 17.95 -0.12 3.20
CA LEU A 113 17.20 0.51 2.11
C LEU A 113 16.01 1.31 2.65
N LYS A 114 15.26 0.72 3.59
CA LYS A 114 14.13 1.39 4.28
C LYS A 114 14.59 2.67 5.02
N GLN A 115 15.74 2.61 5.70
CA GLN A 115 16.33 3.77 6.35
C GLN A 115 16.77 4.86 5.36
N GLN A 116 17.38 4.48 4.23
CA GLN A 116 17.76 5.43 3.18
C GLN A 116 16.53 6.13 2.58
N THR A 117 15.46 5.39 2.28
CA THR A 117 14.20 5.98 1.80
C THR A 117 13.59 6.93 2.82
N ARG A 118 13.59 6.55 4.11
CA ARG A 118 13.13 7.42 5.21
C ARG A 118 13.96 8.70 5.29
N LYS A 119 15.29 8.61 5.22
CA LYS A 119 16.19 9.78 5.25
C LYS A 119 15.91 10.76 4.11
N LYS A 120 15.79 10.27 2.86
CA LYS A 120 15.46 11.11 1.69
C LYS A 120 14.11 11.80 1.85
N ARG A 121 13.09 11.08 2.31
CA ARG A 121 11.76 11.65 2.57
C ARG A 121 11.79 12.70 3.68
N HIS A 122 12.57 12.47 4.74
CA HIS A 122 12.75 13.43 5.82
C HIS A 122 13.43 14.70 5.32
N GLN A 123 14.47 14.60 4.49
CA GLN A 123 15.12 15.75 3.86
C GLN A 123 14.13 16.61 3.06
N HIS A 124 13.32 15.98 2.20
CA HIS A 124 12.28 16.69 1.46
C HIS A 124 11.23 17.32 2.38
N TRP A 125 10.85 16.66 3.47
CA TRP A 125 9.90 17.22 4.42
C TRP A 125 10.48 18.47 5.11
N THR A 126 11.74 18.41 5.57
CA THR A 126 12.42 19.56 6.15
C THR A 126 12.48 20.74 5.17
N GLU A 127 12.79 20.47 3.91
CA GLU A 127 12.83 21.49 2.85
C GLU A 127 11.45 22.13 2.61
N VAL A 128 10.40 21.32 2.53
CA VAL A 128 9.00 21.81 2.41
C VAL A 128 8.62 22.68 3.59
N MET A 129 8.94 22.28 4.82
CA MET A 129 8.63 23.06 6.02
C MET A 129 9.43 24.37 6.06
N ALA A 130 10.70 24.36 5.66
CA ALA A 130 11.53 25.55 5.58
C ALA A 130 10.97 26.56 4.57
N LEU A 131 10.55 26.11 3.38
CA LEU A 131 9.94 26.98 2.38
C LEU A 131 8.56 27.50 2.83
N HIS A 132 7.77 26.67 3.49
CA HIS A 132 6.49 27.10 4.06
C HIS A 132 6.67 28.17 5.13
N ASN A 133 7.65 28.01 6.03
CA ASN A 133 7.96 28.98 7.07
C ASN A 133 8.50 30.30 6.51
N LYS A 134 9.07 30.29 5.30
CA LYS A 134 9.44 31.50 4.54
C LYS A 134 8.24 32.18 3.86
N GLY A 135 7.03 31.65 4.00
CA GLY A 135 5.81 32.22 3.42
C GLY A 135 5.52 31.79 1.98
N CYS A 136 6.27 30.85 1.40
CA CYS A 136 6.04 30.39 0.03
C CYS A 136 4.67 29.68 -0.08
N SER A 137 3.98 29.92 -1.20
CA SER A 137 2.69 29.25 -1.45
C SER A 137 2.87 27.76 -1.76
N PHE A 138 1.84 26.93 -1.53
CA PHE A 138 1.92 25.48 -1.86
C PHE A 138 2.23 25.19 -3.33
N ARG A 139 1.84 26.08 -4.26
CA ARG A 139 2.15 25.94 -5.70
C ARG A 139 3.63 26.19 -5.97
N GLU A 140 4.18 27.19 -5.31
CA GLU A 140 5.59 27.56 -5.44
C GLU A 140 6.50 26.48 -4.83
N ILE A 141 6.18 26.01 -3.61
CA ILE A 141 6.88 24.89 -2.98
C ILE A 141 6.85 23.64 -3.87
N SER A 142 5.70 23.36 -4.51
CA SER A 142 5.56 22.24 -5.45
C SER A 142 6.48 22.38 -6.67
N ARG A 143 6.66 23.60 -7.22
CA ARG A 143 7.60 23.85 -8.32
C ARG A 143 9.06 23.73 -7.88
N ILE A 144 9.39 24.23 -6.69
CA ILE A 144 10.77 24.22 -6.17
C ILE A 144 11.20 22.78 -5.82
N THR A 145 10.37 22.05 -5.08
CA THR A 145 10.71 20.72 -4.55
C THR A 145 10.41 19.58 -5.51
N GLY A 146 9.69 19.84 -6.61
CA GLY A 146 9.20 18.81 -7.54
C GLY A 146 8.12 17.90 -6.96
N LEU A 147 7.67 18.13 -5.72
CA LEU A 147 6.63 17.36 -5.07
C LEU A 147 5.25 17.80 -5.53
N SER A 148 4.29 16.88 -5.56
CA SER A 148 2.91 17.23 -5.88
C SER A 148 2.35 18.24 -4.86
N ARG A 149 1.54 19.19 -5.32
CA ARG A 149 0.84 20.16 -4.45
C ARG A 149 0.03 19.48 -3.33
N VAL A 150 -0.52 18.30 -3.59
CA VAL A 150 -1.27 17.51 -2.61
C VAL A 150 -0.33 17.01 -1.49
N THR A 151 0.86 16.53 -1.85
CA THR A 151 1.89 16.10 -0.90
C THR A 151 2.36 17.28 -0.03
N VAL A 152 2.67 18.42 -0.65
CA VAL A 152 3.08 19.64 0.06
C VAL A 152 2.00 20.07 1.05
N SER A 153 0.76 20.21 0.60
CA SER A 153 -0.36 20.60 1.48
C SER A 153 -0.57 19.60 2.62
N ARG A 154 -0.44 18.30 2.36
CA ARG A 154 -0.56 17.25 3.37
C ARG A 154 0.54 17.34 4.43
N TRP A 155 1.79 17.55 4.01
CA TRP A 155 2.95 17.64 4.91
C TRP A 155 2.95 18.90 5.77
N VAL A 156 2.55 20.03 5.21
CA VAL A 156 2.41 21.28 5.97
C VAL A 156 1.30 21.14 7.02
N ARG A 157 0.12 20.66 6.62
CA ARG A 157 -1.01 20.45 7.55
C ARG A 157 -0.71 19.40 8.61
N SER A 158 0.17 18.44 8.31
CA SER A 158 0.56 17.43 9.28
C SER A 158 1.44 18.00 10.38
N GLY A 159 2.09 19.16 10.25
CA GLY A 159 2.84 19.84 11.33
C GLY A 159 4.07 19.09 11.90
N THR A 160 4.14 17.77 11.74
CA THR A 160 5.25 16.88 12.06
C THR A 160 5.51 15.96 10.87
N PHE A 161 6.69 15.34 10.84
CA PHE A 161 7.07 14.39 9.80
C PHE A 161 6.05 13.24 9.71
N PRO A 162 5.32 13.08 8.59
CA PRO A 162 4.40 11.98 8.42
C PRO A 162 5.20 10.72 8.07
N GLU A 163 5.59 10.00 9.13
CA GLU A 163 6.28 8.71 9.06
C GLU A 163 5.49 7.72 8.20
N MET A 164 6.18 6.79 7.53
CA MET A 164 5.49 5.76 6.76
C MET A 164 4.73 4.84 7.71
N SER A 165 3.43 4.63 7.46
CA SER A 165 2.69 3.55 8.13
C SER A 165 3.39 2.22 7.82
N THR A 166 4.03 1.64 8.83
CA THR A 166 4.47 0.26 8.76
C THR A 166 3.24 -0.57 9.05
N ARG A 167 2.63 -1.14 8.02
CA ARG A 167 1.68 -2.23 8.24
C ARG A 167 2.38 -3.28 9.10
N PRO A 168 1.76 -3.76 10.19
CA PRO A 168 2.33 -4.89 10.91
C PRO A 168 2.56 -6.04 9.91
N PRO A 169 3.67 -6.78 10.04
CA PRO A 169 3.92 -7.92 9.16
C PRO A 169 2.68 -8.82 9.19
N LYS A 170 2.21 -9.25 8.01
CA LYS A 170 1.09 -10.19 7.94
C LYS A 170 1.49 -11.45 8.69
N ARG A 171 0.55 -12.03 9.44
CA ARG A 171 0.76 -13.32 10.08
C ARG A 171 1.22 -14.33 9.03
N GLY A 172 2.41 -14.88 9.20
CA GLY A 172 3.00 -15.88 8.33
C GLY A 172 2.34 -17.23 8.53
N LEU A 173 2.42 -18.09 7.50
CA LEU A 173 1.85 -19.44 7.54
C LEU A 173 2.33 -20.28 8.74
N LEU A 174 3.58 -20.04 9.19
CA LEU A 174 4.21 -20.75 10.30
C LEU A 174 4.10 -20.03 11.64
N ASP A 175 3.41 -18.88 11.72
CA ASP A 175 3.26 -18.19 13.00
C ASP A 175 2.56 -19.03 14.08
N PRO A 176 1.54 -19.87 13.77
CA PRO A 176 0.98 -20.81 14.75
C PRO A 176 1.98 -21.85 15.28
N TRP A 177 3.04 -22.14 14.51
CA TRP A 177 4.05 -23.15 14.82
C TRP A 177 5.33 -22.56 15.41
N ARG A 178 5.36 -21.25 15.67
CA ARG A 178 6.59 -20.53 16.01
C ARG A 178 7.25 -21.02 17.31
N GLU A 179 6.46 -21.26 18.35
CA GLU A 179 6.97 -21.79 19.62
C GLU A 179 7.44 -23.23 19.48
N TRP A 180 6.67 -24.07 18.77
CA TRP A 180 7.05 -25.46 18.52
C TRP A 180 8.36 -25.56 17.71
N LEU A 181 8.53 -24.73 16.67
CA LEU A 181 9.79 -24.65 15.90
C LEU A 181 10.97 -24.19 16.76
N LYS A 182 10.73 -23.34 17.77
CA LYS A 182 11.75 -22.89 18.72
C LYS A 182 12.17 -24.04 19.65
N GLU A 183 11.21 -24.80 20.15
CA GLU A 183 11.44 -26.00 20.98
C GLU A 183 12.21 -27.10 20.22
N GLN A 184 11.88 -27.34 18.94
CA GLN A 184 12.66 -28.25 18.09
C GLN A 184 14.12 -27.82 17.98
N ARG A 185 14.37 -26.51 17.97
CA ARG A 185 15.73 -25.99 17.91
C ARG A 185 16.48 -26.10 19.23
N GLU A 186 15.82 -25.78 20.34
CA GLU A 186 16.39 -25.92 21.69
C GLU A 186 16.69 -27.39 22.04
N SER A 187 15.91 -28.33 21.50
CA SER A 187 16.17 -29.78 21.59
C SER A 187 17.25 -30.29 20.62
N GLY A 188 17.87 -29.42 19.82
CA GLY A 188 18.97 -29.76 18.91
C GLY A 188 18.54 -30.41 17.59
N ASN A 189 17.26 -30.37 17.25
CA ASN A 189 16.76 -30.80 15.94
C ASN A 189 16.92 -29.67 14.92
N TYR A 190 17.96 -29.77 14.09
CA TYR A 190 18.25 -28.79 13.03
C TYR A 190 17.80 -29.25 11.64
N ASN A 191 17.24 -30.46 11.51
CA ASN A 191 16.88 -31.03 10.22
C ASN A 191 15.52 -30.52 9.76
N ALA A 192 15.52 -29.50 8.91
CA ALA A 192 14.31 -28.86 8.39
C ALA A 192 13.33 -29.85 7.72
N SER A 193 13.82 -30.88 7.03
CA SER A 193 12.98 -31.89 6.38
C SER A 193 12.28 -32.80 7.39
N ARG A 194 12.92 -33.05 8.54
CA ARG A 194 12.32 -33.80 9.66
C ARG A 194 11.27 -32.95 10.37
N ILE A 195 11.62 -31.71 10.72
CA ILE A 195 10.73 -30.74 11.35
C ILE A 195 9.48 -30.52 10.49
N TRP A 196 9.64 -30.39 9.16
CA TRP A 196 8.51 -30.25 8.24
C TRP A 196 7.59 -31.46 8.24
N ARG A 197 8.13 -32.68 8.19
CA ARG A 197 7.31 -33.92 8.25
C ARG A 197 6.54 -34.04 9.56
N GLU A 198 7.18 -33.73 10.69
CA GLU A 198 6.54 -33.76 12.01
C GLU A 198 5.46 -32.68 12.14
N MET A 199 5.72 -31.48 11.60
CA MET A 199 4.74 -30.38 11.54
C MET A 199 3.51 -30.77 10.70
N VAL A 200 3.70 -31.37 9.52
CA VAL A 200 2.60 -31.83 8.65
C VAL A 200 1.83 -32.98 9.30
N ALA A 201 2.50 -33.90 9.97
CA ALA A 201 1.87 -35.01 10.70
C ALA A 201 0.97 -34.53 11.85
N GLN A 202 1.30 -33.39 12.48
CA GLN A 202 0.50 -32.75 13.51
C GLN A 202 -0.59 -31.80 12.96
N GLY A 203 -0.83 -31.82 11.64
CA GLY A 203 -1.88 -31.03 10.98
C GLY A 203 -1.43 -29.66 10.48
N GLY A 204 -0.13 -29.37 10.45
CA GLY A 204 0.43 -28.14 9.92
C GLY A 204 0.40 -28.05 8.40
N THR A 205 0.20 -26.84 7.87
CA THR A 205 0.21 -26.57 6.42
C THR A 205 1.43 -25.76 6.03
N GLY A 206 2.14 -26.17 4.98
CA GLY A 206 3.27 -25.42 4.43
C GLY A 206 4.24 -26.28 3.63
N SER A 207 5.10 -25.65 2.83
CA SER A 207 6.16 -26.35 2.11
C SER A 207 7.43 -26.46 2.96
N GLU A 208 8.20 -27.51 2.72
CA GLU A 208 9.50 -27.74 3.37
C GLU A 208 10.43 -26.54 3.25
N THR A 209 10.44 -25.88 2.08
CA THR A 209 11.23 -24.67 1.82
C THR A 209 10.93 -23.56 2.82
N ILE A 210 9.65 -23.33 3.18
CA ILE A 210 9.27 -22.27 4.12
C ILE A 210 9.75 -22.62 5.54
N VAL A 211 9.66 -23.90 5.94
CA VAL A 211 10.16 -24.38 7.24
C VAL A 211 11.67 -24.22 7.31
N ARG A 212 12.41 -24.66 6.28
CA ARG A 212 13.86 -24.51 6.18
C ARG A 212 14.31 -23.07 6.29
N ASP A 213 13.70 -22.17 5.53
CA ASP A 213 14.03 -20.73 5.58
C ASP A 213 13.74 -20.11 6.95
N THR A 214 12.72 -20.62 7.65
CA THR A 214 12.31 -20.11 8.97
C THR A 214 13.27 -20.60 10.05
N VAL A 215 13.58 -21.89 10.06
CA VAL A 215 14.56 -22.50 10.98
C VAL A 215 15.94 -21.87 10.80
N ALA A 216 16.37 -21.62 9.56
CA ALA A 216 17.64 -20.93 9.27
C ALA A 216 17.67 -19.47 9.75
N LYS A 217 16.53 -18.76 9.74
CA LYS A 217 16.42 -17.36 10.21
C LYS A 217 16.33 -17.22 11.73
N MET A 218 15.99 -18.30 12.44
CA MET A 218 15.93 -18.30 13.89
C MET A 218 17.34 -18.32 14.52
N ALA A 219 18.38 -18.62 13.73
CA ALA A 219 19.79 -18.52 14.12
C ALA A 219 20.28 -17.09 14.32
#